data_AF-A0A225DRC6-F1
#
_entry.id   AF-A0A225DRC6-F1
#
_cell.length_a   1.000
_cell.length_b   1.000
_cell.length_c   1.000
_cell.angle_alpha   90.00
_cell.angle_beta   90.00
_cell.angle_gamma   90.00
#
_symmetry.space_group_name_H-M   'P 1'
#
loop_
_entity.id
_entity.type
_entity.pdbx_description
1 polymer ?
#
loop_
_entity_poly.entity_id
_entity_poly.type
_entity_poly.pdbx_seq_one_letter_code
_entity_poly.pdbx_strand_id
1 'polypeptide(L)'
;MTQSPIDWIILATGATLFSTQTILSWRALRWRETSFDERPDKWIENLAQAAEWFPLMGLIGTVAAILQTFSSIAPGTNPSASEIIRKYAPAITATGSGLFMALMNILPQWITRVGRDLIRSLAGEPAPGPIVSLTPAPPGSPPTDRQYAARGDHR
;
A
#
# COMPACT_ATOMS: atom_id res chain seq x y z
N MET A 1 -33.03 11.67 1.25
CA MET A 1 -31.77 11.06 0.80
C MET A 1 -31.28 10.15 1.92
N THR A 2 -31.67 8.88 1.94
CA THR A 2 -31.12 7.92 2.90
C THR A 2 -29.77 7.46 2.36
N GLN A 3 -28.70 8.12 2.80
CA GLN A 3 -27.33 7.69 2.50
C GLN A 3 -27.14 6.29 3.10
N SER A 4 -26.58 5.36 2.32
CA SER A 4 -26.30 4.00 2.80
C SER A 4 -25.25 4.06 3.92
N PRO A 5 -25.47 3.49 5.11
CA PRO A 5 -24.48 3.44 6.18
C PRO A 5 -23.15 2.81 5.74
N ILE A 6 -23.22 1.89 4.77
CA ILE A 6 -22.05 1.24 4.15
C ILE A 6 -21.16 2.24 3.41
N ASP A 7 -21.75 3.22 2.72
CA ASP A 7 -20.98 4.23 1.98
C ASP A 7 -20.14 5.05 2.96
N TRP A 8 -20.70 5.41 4.12
CA TRP A 8 -19.97 6.13 5.15
C TRP A 8 -18.81 5.33 5.75
N ILE A 9 -18.99 4.01 5.93
CA ILE A 9 -17.91 3.14 6.40
C ILE A 9 -16.79 3.07 5.37
N ILE A 10 -17.12 2.88 4.09
CA ILE A 10 -16.13 2.84 2.99
C ILE A 10 -15.37 4.17 2.93
N LEU A 11 -16.08 5.30 2.95
CA LEU A 11 -15.48 6.63 2.84
C LEU A 11 -14.61 6.97 4.05
N ALA A 12 -15.08 6.74 5.28
CA ALA A 12 -14.33 7.05 6.50
C ALA A 12 -13.08 6.18 6.63
N THR A 13 -13.21 4.89 6.34
CA THR A 13 -12.08 3.95 6.35
C THR A 13 -11.06 4.29 5.27
N GLY A 14 -11.53 4.57 4.05
CA GLY A 14 -10.70 5.00 2.93
C GLY A 14 -9.97 6.31 3.18
N ALA A 15 -10.63 7.30 3.77
CA ALA A 15 -10.02 8.59 4.14
C ALA A 15 -8.97 8.45 5.25
N THR A 16 -9.23 7.58 6.23
CA THR A 16 -8.28 7.31 7.33
C THR A 16 -7.01 6.62 6.82
N LEU A 17 -7.18 5.60 5.97
CA LEU A 17 -6.06 4.93 5.32
C LEU A 17 -5.28 5.90 4.42
N PHE A 18 -5.97 6.69 3.60
CA PHE A 18 -5.33 7.66 2.71
C PHE A 18 -4.50 8.69 3.48
N SER A 19 -5.04 9.22 4.58
CA SER A 19 -4.34 10.19 5.43
C SER A 19 -3.09 9.58 6.06
N THR A 20 -3.20 8.36 6.58
CA THR A 20 -2.07 7.62 7.16
C THR A 20 -0.98 7.36 6.13
N GLN A 21 -1.36 6.86 4.95
CA GLN A 21 -0.44 6.61 3.84
C GLN A 21 0.23 7.89 3.35
N THR A 22 -0.50 9.01 3.28
CA THR A 22 0.05 10.32 2.88
C THR A 22 1.10 10.81 3.88
N ILE A 23 0.83 10.70 5.18
CA ILE A 23 1.78 11.08 6.23
C ILE A 23 3.05 10.21 6.18
N LEU A 24 2.90 8.89 6.01
CA LEU A 24 4.03 7.97 5.90
C LEU A 24 4.84 8.22 4.61
N SER A 25 4.16 8.41 3.49
CA SER A 25 4.79 8.76 2.20
C SER A 25 5.59 10.05 2.29
N TRP A 26 5.02 11.07 2.95
CA TRP A 26 5.74 12.32 3.22
C TRP A 26 7.00 12.09 4.05
N ARG A 27 6.91 11.29 5.11
CA ARG A 27 8.09 10.95 5.94
C ARG A 27 9.15 10.19 5.16
N ALA A 28 8.73 9.26 4.31
CA ALA A 28 9.58 8.46 3.43
C ALA A 28 10.29 9.29 2.35
N LEU A 29 9.73 10.44 1.96
CA LEU A 29 10.31 11.40 1.02
C LEU A 29 11.16 12.49 1.69
N ARG A 30 11.40 12.42 3.01
CA ARG A 30 12.32 13.36 3.66
C ARG A 30 13.76 12.94 3.42
N TRP A 31 14.54 13.86 2.87
CA TRP A 31 15.98 13.72 2.70
C TRP A 31 16.67 13.55 4.06
N ARG A 32 17.53 12.53 4.21
CA ARG A 32 18.25 12.28 5.46
C ARG A 32 19.76 12.16 5.18
N GLU A 33 20.48 13.20 5.57
CA GLU A 33 21.94 13.34 5.46
C GLU A 33 22.47 13.19 4.01
N THR A 34 22.73 11.97 3.54
CA THR A 34 23.41 11.70 2.25
C THR A 34 22.59 10.89 1.23
N SER A 35 21.44 10.33 1.61
CA SER A 35 20.52 9.60 0.71
C SER A 35 19.08 9.60 1.25
N PHE A 36 18.11 9.12 0.49
CA PHE A 36 16.78 8.79 1.04
C PHE A 36 16.84 7.54 1.90
N ASP A 37 15.84 7.32 2.76
CA ASP A 37 15.68 6.02 3.41
C ASP A 37 15.30 4.97 2.35
N GLU A 38 16.29 4.18 1.93
CA GLU A 38 16.20 3.23 0.83
C GLU A 38 15.40 1.97 1.19
N ARG A 39 15.04 1.82 2.47
CA ARG A 39 14.31 0.63 2.91
C ARG A 39 12.90 0.65 2.30
N PRO A 40 12.44 -0.48 1.72
CA PRO A 40 11.03 -0.65 1.40
C PRO A 40 10.26 -0.55 2.72
N ASP A 41 9.41 0.47 2.81
CA ASP A 41 8.65 0.76 4.00
C ASP A 41 7.49 -0.25 4.07
N LYS A 42 7.71 -1.37 4.76
CA LYS A 42 6.76 -2.50 4.85
C LYS A 42 5.36 -2.05 5.27
N TRP A 43 5.26 -0.93 5.99
CA TRP A 43 3.98 -0.32 6.37
C TRP A 43 3.20 0.24 5.19
N ILE A 44 3.86 0.94 4.25
CA ILE A 44 3.20 1.50 3.05
C ILE A 44 2.71 0.38 2.15
N GLU A 45 3.49 -0.69 2.02
CA GLU A 45 3.13 -1.86 1.22
C GLU A 45 1.92 -2.62 1.83
N ASN A 46 1.92 -2.84 3.15
CA ASN A 46 0.77 -3.45 3.83
C ASN A 46 -0.50 -2.59 3.76
N LEU A 47 -0.36 -1.26 3.81
CA LEU A 47 -1.50 -0.34 3.69
C LEU A 47 -2.05 -0.27 2.26
N ALA A 48 -1.18 -0.38 1.25
CA ALA A 48 -1.61 -0.53 -0.14
C ALA A 48 -2.32 -1.87 -0.37
N GLN A 49 -1.83 -2.96 0.23
CA GLN A 49 -2.52 -4.26 0.21
C GLN A 49 -3.91 -4.17 0.86
N ALA A 50 -4.06 -3.39 1.93
CA ALA A 50 -5.37 -3.14 2.54
C ALA A 50 -6.32 -2.40 1.59
N ALA A 51 -5.80 -1.56 0.68
CA ALA A 51 -6.61 -0.85 -0.31
C ALA A 51 -7.25 -1.77 -1.36
N GLU A 52 -6.66 -2.94 -1.62
CA GLU A 52 -7.21 -3.96 -2.53
C GLU A 52 -8.51 -4.59 -2.01
N TRP A 53 -8.84 -4.40 -0.73
CA TRP A 53 -10.08 -4.90 -0.14
C TRP A 53 -11.27 -3.96 -0.37
N PHE A 54 -11.04 -2.69 -0.75
CA PHE A 54 -12.14 -1.75 -0.98
C PHE A 54 -13.07 -2.15 -2.14
N PRO A 55 -12.60 -2.67 -3.28
CA PRO A 55 -13.46 -3.19 -4.33
C PRO A 55 -14.30 -4.39 -3.86
N LEU A 56 -13.71 -5.27 -3.03
CA LEU A 56 -14.43 -6.39 -2.43
C LEU A 56 -15.54 -5.88 -1.50
N MET A 57 -15.28 -4.88 -0.67
CA MET A 57 -16.30 -4.26 0.19
C MET A 57 -17.42 -3.61 -0.62
N GLY A 58 -17.09 -2.95 -1.74
CA GLY A 58 -18.09 -2.41 -2.67
C GLY A 58 -18.99 -3.50 -3.26
N LEU A 59 -18.41 -4.65 -3.63
CA LEU A 59 -19.16 -5.81 -4.10
C LEU A 59 -20.09 -6.37 -3.01
N ILE A 60 -19.63 -6.48 -1.76
CA ILE A 60 -20.48 -6.87 -0.63
C ILE A 60 -21.68 -5.90 -0.49
N GLY A 61 -21.46 -4.59 -0.67
CA GLY A 61 -22.53 -3.59 -0.66
C GLY A 61 -23.59 -3.82 -1.74
N THR A 62 -23.18 -4.23 -2.95
CA THR A 62 -24.14 -4.59 -4.01
C THR A 62 -24.96 -5.82 -3.66
N VAL A 63 -24.31 -6.86 -3.15
CA VAL A 63 -24.98 -8.11 -2.73
C VAL A 63 -26.01 -7.79 -1.63
N ALA A 64 -25.63 -6.99 -0.64
CA ALA A 64 -26.54 -6.58 0.43
C ALA A 64 -27.76 -5.82 -0.10
N ALA A 65 -27.55 -4.86 -1.01
CA ALA A 65 -28.64 -4.09 -1.62
C ALA A 65 -29.57 -4.95 -2.50
N ILE A 66 -29.01 -5.91 -3.25
CA ILE A 66 -29.78 -6.84 -4.07
C ILE A 66 -30.60 -7.78 -3.19
N LEU A 67 -30.01 -8.35 -2.14
CA LEU A 67 -30.72 -9.22 -1.18
C LEU A 67 -31.85 -8.46 -0.48
N GLN A 68 -31.63 -7.19 -0.13
CA GLN A 68 -32.67 -6.33 0.44
C GLN A 68 -33.77 -5.98 -0.58
N THR A 69 -33.41 -5.87 -1.86
CA THR A 69 -34.38 -5.66 -2.94
C THR A 69 -35.27 -6.89 -3.10
N PHE A 70 -34.70 -8.09 -3.14
CA PHE A 70 -35.46 -9.33 -3.27
C PHE A 70 -36.30 -9.66 -2.03
N SER A 71 -35.81 -9.36 -0.82
CA SER A 71 -36.59 -9.58 0.41
C SER A 71 -37.80 -8.65 0.55
N SER A 72 -37.82 -7.54 -0.19
CA SER A 72 -38.86 -6.52 -0.12
C SER A 72 -39.83 -6.53 -1.29
N ILE A 73 -39.70 -7.47 -2.24
CA ILE A 73 -40.68 -7.70 -3.31
C ILE A 73 -41.55 -8.86 -2.87
N ALA A 74 -42.78 -8.57 -2.42
CA ALA A 74 -43.76 -9.60 -2.08
C ALA A 74 -44.32 -10.24 -3.37
N PRO A 75 -44.53 -11.57 -3.41
CA PRO A 75 -45.15 -12.23 -4.56
C PRO A 75 -46.51 -11.59 -4.90
N GLY A 76 -46.68 -11.15 -6.15
CA GLY A 76 -47.93 -10.53 -6.63
C GLY A 76 -47.97 -9.00 -6.63
N THR A 77 -46.90 -8.32 -6.19
CA THR A 77 -46.77 -6.87 -6.34
C THR A 77 -46.01 -6.50 -7.62
N ASN A 78 -46.50 -5.53 -8.38
CA ASN A 78 -45.78 -4.90 -9.49
C ASN A 78 -45.11 -3.63 -8.97
N PRO A 79 -43.86 -3.69 -8.46
CA PRO A 79 -43.17 -2.51 -7.97
C PRO A 79 -42.98 -1.49 -9.09
N SER A 80 -43.14 -0.22 -8.76
CA SER A 80 -42.91 0.86 -9.73
C SER A 80 -41.42 0.95 -10.10
N ALA A 81 -41.11 1.39 -11.32
CA ALA A 81 -39.72 1.64 -11.74
C ALA A 81 -38.96 2.56 -10.76
N SER A 82 -39.68 3.50 -10.11
CA SER A 82 -39.10 4.39 -9.10
C SER A 82 -38.64 3.67 -7.82
N GLU A 83 -39.36 2.62 -7.39
CA GLU A 83 -38.99 1.82 -6.23
C GLU A 83 -37.80 0.92 -6.53
N ILE A 84 -37.76 0.36 -7.74
CA ILE A 84 -36.62 -0.41 -8.23
C ILE A 84 -35.38 0.50 -8.20
N ILE A 85 -35.43 1.67 -8.84
CA ILE A 85 -34.29 2.61 -8.88
C ILE A 85 -33.83 3.01 -7.47
N ARG A 86 -34.76 3.29 -6.54
CA ARG A 86 -34.41 3.61 -5.15
C ARG A 86 -33.68 2.49 -4.43
N LYS A 87 -34.05 1.23 -4.69
CA LYS A 87 -33.42 0.06 -4.08
C LYS A 87 -32.07 -0.31 -4.72
N TYR A 88 -31.88 0.02 -6.00
CA TYR A 88 -30.62 -0.19 -6.72
C TYR A 88 -29.58 0.91 -6.49
N ALA A 89 -29.98 2.16 -6.23
CA ALA A 89 -29.05 3.29 -6.06
C ALA A 89 -27.96 3.04 -4.99
N PRO A 90 -28.25 2.46 -3.80
CA PRO A 90 -27.23 2.11 -2.80
C PRO A 90 -26.19 1.10 -3.29
N ALA A 91 -26.57 0.19 -4.20
CA ALA A 91 -25.64 -0.80 -4.76
C ALA A 91 -24.58 -0.12 -5.64
N ILE A 92 -25.03 0.84 -6.46
CA ILE A 92 -24.18 1.59 -7.38
C ILE A 92 -23.22 2.48 -6.58
N THR A 93 -23.70 3.17 -5.53
CA THR A 93 -22.85 4.03 -4.70
C THR A 93 -21.83 3.23 -3.89
N ALA A 94 -22.18 2.04 -3.37
CA ALA A 94 -21.24 1.16 -2.68
C ALA A 94 -20.11 0.67 -3.60
N THR A 95 -20.43 0.33 -4.86
CA THR A 95 -19.41 -0.09 -5.85
C THR A 95 -18.51 1.09 -6.24
N GLY A 96 -19.13 2.23 -6.55
CA GLY A 96 -18.39 3.44 -6.95
C GLY A 96 -17.47 3.92 -5.85
N SER A 97 -17.93 3.91 -4.58
CA SER A 97 -17.10 4.29 -3.44
C SER A 97 -15.96 3.30 -3.16
N GLY A 98 -16.20 1.99 -3.29
CA GLY A 98 -15.14 0.97 -3.16
C GLY A 98 -14.03 1.13 -4.21
N LEU A 99 -14.40 1.32 -5.48
CA LEU A 99 -13.44 1.57 -6.57
C LEU A 99 -12.69 2.89 -6.38
N PHE A 100 -13.41 3.96 -6.05
CA PHE A 100 -12.81 5.27 -5.83
C PHE A 100 -11.81 5.24 -4.67
N MET A 101 -12.17 4.60 -3.55
CA MET A 101 -11.29 4.50 -2.39
C MET A 101 -10.08 3.60 -2.63
N ALA A 102 -10.22 2.53 -3.41
CA ALA A 102 -9.09 1.73 -3.86
C ALA A 102 -8.09 2.56 -4.68
N LEU A 103 -8.59 3.31 -5.67
CA LEU A 103 -7.77 4.18 -6.51
C LEU A 103 -7.03 5.22 -5.67
N MET A 104 -7.75 5.94 -4.81
CA MET A 104 -7.18 6.98 -3.95
C MET A 104 -6.07 6.43 -3.05
N ASN A 105 -6.24 5.22 -2.52
CA ASN A 105 -5.28 4.62 -1.59
C ASN A 105 -4.08 3.94 -2.28
N ILE A 106 -4.03 3.85 -3.62
CA ILE A 106 -2.83 3.41 -4.35
C ILE A 106 -1.90 4.60 -4.66
N LEU A 107 -2.44 5.83 -4.73
CA LEU A 107 -1.70 7.02 -5.10
C LEU A 107 -0.47 7.31 -4.22
N PRO A 108 -0.53 7.24 -2.87
CA PRO A 108 0.61 7.60 -2.03
C PRO A 108 1.82 6.70 -2.28
N GLN A 109 1.59 5.41 -2.49
CA GLN A 109 2.63 4.45 -2.83
C GLN A 109 3.27 4.77 -4.20
N TRP A 110 2.44 5.07 -5.22
CA TRP A 110 2.94 5.44 -6.54
C TRP A 110 3.77 6.72 -6.51
N ILE A 111 3.28 7.75 -5.82
CA ILE A 111 3.99 9.02 -5.61
C ILE A 111 5.34 8.79 -4.94
N THR A 112 5.40 7.92 -3.92
CA THR A 112 6.64 7.64 -3.21
C THR A 112 7.64 6.89 -4.09
N ARG A 113 7.19 5.89 -4.85
CA ARG A 113 8.05 5.11 -5.77
C ARG A 113 8.62 5.99 -6.89
N VAL A 114 7.74 6.67 -7.63
CA VAL A 114 8.13 7.56 -8.74
C VAL A 114 8.96 8.73 -8.24
N GLY A 115 8.60 9.32 -7.10
CA GLY A 115 9.34 10.42 -6.48
C GLY A 115 10.78 10.03 -6.13
N ARG A 116 10.99 8.84 -5.56
CA ARG A 116 12.34 8.33 -5.26
C ARG A 116 13.16 8.13 -6.54
N ASP A 117 12.58 7.52 -7.56
CA ASP A 117 13.27 7.24 -8.83
C ASP A 117 13.66 8.53 -9.57
N LEU A 118 12.75 9.51 -9.62
CA LEU A 118 13.02 10.81 -10.21
C LEU A 118 14.17 11.51 -9.50
N ILE A 119 14.15 11.57 -8.17
CA ILE A 119 15.21 12.28 -7.43
C ILE A 119 16.55 11.57 -7.59
N ARG A 120 16.59 10.22 -7.65
CA ARG A 120 17.82 9.47 -7.97
C ARG A 120 18.39 9.84 -9.34
N SER A 121 17.53 9.88 -10.36
CA SER A 121 17.96 10.27 -11.71
C SER A 121 18.56 11.67 -11.76
N LEU A 122 18.07 12.59 -10.90
CA LEU A 122 18.54 13.96 -10.81
C LEU A 122 19.78 14.12 -9.90
N ALA A 123 19.93 13.26 -8.88
CA ALA A 123 21.03 13.33 -7.92
C ALA A 123 22.36 12.79 -8.49
N GLY A 124 22.32 12.00 -9.57
CA GLY A 124 23.50 11.39 -10.18
C GLY A 124 24.11 10.33 -9.27
N GLU A 125 23.81 9.05 -9.52
CA GLU A 125 24.41 7.98 -8.71
C GLU A 125 25.94 7.97 -8.87
N PRO A 126 26.72 7.93 -7.78
CA PRO A 126 28.15 7.66 -7.89
C PRO A 126 28.31 6.27 -8.51
N ALA A 127 29.13 6.19 -9.56
CA ALA A 127 29.40 4.95 -10.28
C ALA A 127 29.66 3.79 -9.30
N PRO A 128 29.14 2.57 -9.57
CA PRO A 128 29.41 1.42 -8.73
C PRO A 128 30.92 1.36 -8.48
N GLY A 129 31.31 1.44 -7.20
CA GLY A 129 32.72 1.29 -6.82
C GLY A 129 33.24 0.00 -7.45
N PRO A 130 34.51 -0.02 -7.92
CA PRO A 130 35.05 -1.17 -8.63
C PRO A 130 34.77 -2.44 -7.84
N ILE A 131 34.11 -3.41 -8.50
CA ILE A 131 33.87 -4.73 -7.94
C ILE A 131 35.24 -5.26 -7.54
N VAL A 132 35.53 -5.28 -6.23
CA VAL A 132 36.71 -5.98 -5.72
C VAL A 132 36.42 -7.45 -5.97
N SER A 133 36.94 -7.98 -7.07
CA SER A 133 36.97 -9.41 -7.29
C SER A 133 37.63 -10.02 -6.05
N LEU A 134 36.85 -10.78 -5.27
CA LEU A 134 37.41 -11.66 -4.26
C LEU A 134 38.21 -12.72 -5.02
N THR A 135 39.48 -12.42 -5.29
CA THR A 135 40.43 -13.43 -5.76
C THR A 135 40.37 -14.55 -4.73
N PRO A 136 39.97 -15.77 -5.11
CA PRO A 136 39.97 -16.90 -4.18
C PRO A 136 41.37 -17.04 -3.60
N ALA A 137 41.48 -17.17 -2.28
CA ALA A 137 42.76 -17.43 -1.64
C ALA A 137 43.37 -18.70 -2.26
N PRO A 138 44.69 -18.71 -2.55
CA PRO A 138 45.35 -19.87 -3.13
C PRO A 138 45.13 -21.10 -2.23
N PRO A 139 44.77 -22.26 -2.80
CA PRO A 139 44.51 -23.47 -2.03
C PRO A 139 45.79 -23.86 -1.28
N GLY A 140 45.73 -23.84 0.04
CA GLY A 140 46.85 -24.18 0.93
C GLY A 140 47.34 -23.07 1.85
N SER A 141 46.67 -21.91 1.92
CA SER A 141 46.95 -20.93 2.97
C SER A 141 46.49 -21.48 4.34
N PRO A 142 47.38 -21.60 5.34
CA PRO A 142 47.01 -22.12 6.65
C PRO A 142 46.04 -21.16 7.35
N PRO A 143 45.11 -21.66 8.18
CA PRO A 143 44.15 -20.82 8.90
C PRO A 143 44.90 -19.82 9.78
N THR A 144 44.61 -18.53 9.58
CA THR A 144 45.20 -17.39 10.27
C THR A 144 44.71 -17.25 11.71
N ASP A 145 44.65 -18.35 12.47
CA ASP A 145 44.19 -18.36 13.87
C ASP A 145 45.31 -18.07 14.88
N ARG A 146 46.55 -17.83 14.42
CA ARG A 146 47.73 -17.66 15.30
C ARG A 146 48.31 -16.25 15.41
N GLN A 147 47.68 -15.21 14.87
CA GLN A 147 48.22 -13.84 14.96
C GLN A 147 47.75 -13.04 16.19
N TYR A 148 46.83 -13.55 17.01
CA TYR A 148 46.36 -12.85 18.22
C TYR A 148 47.00 -13.29 19.56
N ALA A 149 47.83 -14.34 19.58
CA ALA A 149 48.35 -14.90 20.84
C ALA A 149 49.75 -14.39 21.26
N ALA A 150 50.43 -13.56 20.46
CA ALA A 150 51.83 -13.18 20.71
C ALA A 150 52.04 -11.67 20.97
N ARG A 151 51.06 -10.99 21.57
CA ARG A 151 51.16 -9.56 21.93
C ARG A 151 50.70 -9.28 23.36
N GLY A 152 51.30 -9.98 24.31
CA GLY A 152 51.10 -9.73 25.73
C GLY A 152 52.14 -10.46 26.58
N ASP A 153 53.37 -9.93 26.63
CA ASP A 153 54.11 -9.77 27.89
C ASP A 153 55.48 -9.15 27.64
N HIS A 154 55.57 -7.84 27.87
CA HIS A 154 56.80 -7.16 28.25
C HIS A 154 56.45 -6.22 29.40
N ARG A 155 56.56 -6.73 30.63
CA ARG A 155 56.90 -5.99 31.84
C ARG A 155 57.68 -6.89 32.78
#